data_AF-A0AA38GFW5-F1
#
_entry.id   AF-A0AA38GFW5-F1
#
_cell.length_a   1.000
_cell.length_b   1.000
_cell.length_c   1.000
_cell.angle_alpha   90.00
_cell.angle_beta   90.00
_cell.angle_gamma   90.00
#
_symmetry.space_group_name_H-M   'P 1'
#
loop_
_entity.id
_entity.type
_entity.pdbx_description
1 polymer ?
#
loop_
_entity_poly.entity_id
_entity_poly.type
_entity_poly.pdbx_seq_one_letter_code
_entity_poly.pdbx_strand_id
1 'polypeptide(L)'
;EISLRFLQPFLEESIAKMKITPLERFCIADMGCAAGPNTLFVAQTICNAVHNKYKAMEIAMPELQVFFSDLPSNDFNLLFQSLILPLPLPHDDDDDGRLRTCNYFAAGVGGSFHKRLFPKNSLHFVHSSYSLHWLSQ
;
A
#
# COMPACT_ATOMS: atom_id res chain seq x y z
N GLU A 1 -5.40 17.34 -3.06
CA GLU A 1 -6.49 16.51 -3.60
C GLU A 1 -5.94 15.12 -3.90
N ILE A 2 -6.63 14.04 -3.51
CA ILE A 2 -6.17 12.66 -3.78
C ILE A 2 -6.88 12.19 -5.04
N SER A 3 -6.17 12.24 -6.18
CA SER A 3 -6.73 11.95 -7.50
C SER A 3 -7.11 10.47 -7.67
N LEU A 4 -6.57 9.57 -6.85
CA LEU A 4 -6.79 8.12 -6.96
C LEU A 4 -7.98 7.58 -6.17
N ARG A 5 -8.83 8.43 -5.56
CA ARG A 5 -9.99 7.97 -4.77
C ARG A 5 -10.95 7.06 -5.55
N PHE A 6 -11.10 7.29 -6.85
CA PHE A 6 -11.95 6.46 -7.70
C PHE A 6 -11.47 4.99 -7.78
N LEU A 7 -10.21 4.69 -7.42
CA LEU A 7 -9.67 3.34 -7.40
C LEU A 7 -10.10 2.54 -6.15
N GLN A 8 -10.54 3.20 -5.09
CA GLN A 8 -10.89 2.57 -3.82
C GLN A 8 -11.79 1.33 -3.95
N PRO A 9 -12.96 1.39 -4.64
CA PRO A 9 -13.83 0.21 -4.76
C PRO A 9 -13.15 -0.96 -5.48
N PHE A 10 -12.29 -0.69 -6.46
CA PHE A 10 -11.56 -1.72 -7.20
C PHE A 10 -10.49 -2.39 -6.35
N LEU A 11 -9.79 -1.63 -5.50
CA LEU A 11 -8.82 -2.15 -4.54
C LEU A 11 -9.51 -3.05 -3.50
N GLU A 12 -10.59 -2.57 -2.91
CA GLU A 12 -11.37 -3.31 -1.91
C GLU A 12 -11.94 -4.61 -2.50
N GLU A 13 -12.54 -4.55 -3.69
CA GLU A 13 -13.07 -5.72 -4.37
C GLU A 13 -11.97 -6.74 -4.73
N SER A 14 -10.80 -6.26 -5.17
CA SER A 14 -9.66 -7.12 -5.49
C SER A 14 -9.21 -7.91 -4.26
N ILE A 15 -9.04 -7.25 -3.11
CA ILE A 15 -8.69 -7.91 -1.85
C ILE A 15 -9.81 -8.86 -1.40
N ALA A 16 -11.08 -8.44 -1.50
CA ALA A 16 -12.24 -9.26 -1.14
C ALA A 16 -12.31 -10.58 -1.93
N LYS A 17 -11.86 -10.59 -3.20
CA LYS A 17 -11.82 -11.80 -4.05
C LYS A 17 -10.60 -12.70 -3.84
N MET A 18 -9.53 -12.22 -3.21
CA MET A 18 -8.32 -13.04 -2.99
C MET A 18 -8.61 -14.28 -2.14
N LYS A 19 -8.01 -15.43 -2.45
CA LYS A 19 -8.00 -16.54 -1.50
C LYS A 19 -6.87 -16.28 -0.49
N ILE A 20 -7.25 -16.03 0.76
CA ILE A 20 -6.31 -15.77 1.84
C ILE A 20 -6.28 -16.99 2.76
N THR A 21 -5.07 -17.37 3.17
CA THR A 21 -4.83 -18.30 4.27
C THR A 21 -4.28 -17.51 5.46
N PRO A 22 -4.32 -18.06 6.69
CA PRO A 22 -3.59 -17.46 7.80
C PRO A 22 -2.11 -17.26 7.42
N LEU A 23 -1.61 -16.06 7.65
CA LEU A 23 -0.22 -15.65 7.38
C LEU A 23 0.32 -14.95 8.62
N GLU A 24 1.63 -15.03 8.82
CA GLU A 24 2.31 -14.20 9.82
C GLU A 24 2.50 -12.76 9.30
N ARG A 25 2.74 -12.62 7.99
CA ARG A 25 2.99 -11.34 7.33
C ARG A 25 2.28 -11.25 5.98
N PHE A 26 1.67 -10.11 5.70
CA PHE A 26 1.07 -9.78 4.41
C PHE A 26 1.83 -8.62 3.74
N CYS A 27 2.71 -8.96 2.82
CA CYS A 27 3.50 -8.02 2.01
C CYS A 27 2.73 -7.48 0.78
N ILE A 28 2.72 -6.15 0.66
CA ILE A 28 2.12 -5.35 -0.42
C ILE A 28 3.24 -4.57 -1.12
N ALA A 29 3.16 -4.41 -2.44
CA ALA A 29 4.02 -3.48 -3.17
C ALA A 29 3.21 -2.48 -3.99
N ASP A 30 3.56 -1.20 -3.91
CA ASP A 30 3.11 -0.15 -4.84
C ASP A 30 4.23 0.16 -5.83
N MET A 31 4.01 -0.15 -7.11
CA MET A 31 5.01 -0.09 -8.18
C MET A 31 4.85 1.21 -9.00
N GLY A 32 5.87 2.06 -8.91
CA GLY A 32 5.85 3.44 -9.38
C GLY A 32 5.04 4.33 -8.44
N CYS A 33 5.48 4.38 -7.18
CA CYS A 33 4.77 5.05 -6.09
C CYS A 33 4.86 6.59 -6.12
N ALA A 34 5.84 7.14 -6.85
CA ALA A 34 6.28 8.53 -6.71
C ALA A 34 6.52 8.88 -5.21
N ALA A 35 6.22 10.11 -4.79
CA ALA A 35 6.41 10.56 -3.41
C ALA A 35 5.17 11.28 -2.81
N GLY A 36 4.06 11.31 -3.55
CA GLY A 36 2.89 12.11 -3.21
C GLY A 36 1.87 11.41 -2.31
N PRO A 37 0.81 12.12 -1.88
CA PRO A 37 -0.22 11.57 -1.00
C PRO A 37 -1.03 10.42 -1.63
N ASN A 38 -1.01 10.27 -2.96
CA ASN A 38 -1.72 9.21 -3.66
C ASN A 38 -1.22 7.81 -3.28
N THR A 39 0.10 7.60 -3.16
CA THR A 39 0.63 6.27 -2.79
C THR A 39 0.28 5.91 -1.36
N LEU A 40 0.28 6.89 -0.45
CA LEU A 40 -0.10 6.69 0.95
C LEU A 40 -1.59 6.37 1.10
N PHE A 41 -2.43 7.05 0.32
CA PHE A 41 -3.86 6.72 0.24
C PHE A 41 -4.07 5.27 -0.23
N VAL A 42 -3.45 4.89 -1.35
CA VAL A 42 -3.57 3.53 -1.89
C VAL A 42 -3.09 2.48 -0.87
N ALA A 43 -1.93 2.69 -0.26
CA ALA A 43 -1.39 1.80 0.78
C ALA A 43 -2.38 1.64 1.93
N GLN A 44 -2.95 2.74 2.42
CA GLN A 44 -3.94 2.71 3.51
C GLN A 44 -5.22 1.99 3.10
N THR A 45 -5.74 2.25 1.89
CA THR A 45 -6.93 1.57 1.36
C THR A 45 -6.73 0.06 1.27
N ILE A 46 -5.59 -0.39 0.73
CA ILE A 46 -5.27 -1.81 0.64
C ILE A 46 -5.14 -2.42 2.04
N CYS A 47 -4.45 -1.76 2.97
CA CYS A 47 -4.29 -2.23 4.35
C CYS A 47 -5.64 -2.36 5.06
N ASN A 48 -6.55 -1.39 4.89
CA ASN A 48 -7.90 -1.44 5.44
C ASN A 48 -8.70 -2.60 4.85
N ALA A 49 -8.63 -2.80 3.54
CA ALA A 49 -9.32 -3.90 2.87
C ALA A 49 -8.80 -5.27 3.35
N VAL A 50 -7.48 -5.40 3.54
CA VAL A 50 -6.88 -6.62 4.11
C VAL A 50 -7.36 -6.82 5.56
N HIS A 51 -7.33 -5.77 6.39
CA HIS A 51 -7.82 -5.84 7.76
C HIS A 51 -9.29 -6.31 7.84
N ASN A 52 -10.17 -5.68 7.06
CA ASN A 52 -11.59 -6.01 7.01
C ASN A 52 -11.81 -7.46 6.57
N LYS A 53 -10.99 -7.94 5.63
CA LYS A 53 -11.06 -9.33 5.16
C LYS A 53 -10.65 -10.34 6.23
N TYR A 54 -9.53 -10.14 6.90
CA TYR A 54 -9.09 -11.02 7.98
C TYR A 54 -10.09 -11.03 9.15
N LYS A 55 -10.65 -9.85 9.48
CA LYS A 55 -11.72 -9.72 10.46
C LYS A 55 -12.99 -10.48 10.06
N ALA A 56 -13.43 -10.36 8.81
CA ALA A 56 -14.61 -11.07 8.30
C ALA A 56 -14.41 -12.60 8.23
N MET A 57 -13.17 -13.06 8.09
CA MET A 57 -12.79 -14.46 8.13
C MET A 57 -12.56 -14.98 9.56
N GLU A 58 -12.62 -14.12 10.57
CA GLU A 58 -12.38 -14.44 11.99
C GLU A 58 -11.02 -15.11 12.24
N ILE A 59 -9.99 -14.73 11.49
CA ILE A 59 -8.61 -15.24 11.64
C ILE A 59 -7.66 -14.16 12.16
N ALA A 60 -6.54 -14.60 12.75
CA ALA A 60 -5.54 -13.71 13.31
C ALA A 60 -4.96 -12.74 12.26
N MET A 61 -4.84 -11.47 12.64
CA MET A 61 -4.28 -10.42 11.78
C MET A 61 -2.77 -10.62 11.56
N PRO A 62 -2.27 -10.60 10.31
CA PRO A 62 -0.85 -10.63 10.01
C PRO A 62 -0.22 -9.25 10.24
N GLU A 63 1.10 -9.21 10.36
CA GLU A 63 1.85 -7.97 10.17
C GLU A 63 1.68 -7.48 8.73
N LEU A 64 1.33 -6.21 8.56
CA LEU A 64 1.24 -5.59 7.24
C LEU A 64 2.59 -4.94 6.89
N GLN A 65 3.11 -5.24 5.71
CA GLN A 65 4.33 -4.61 5.20
C GLN A 65 4.06 -4.04 3.81
N VAL A 66 4.31 -2.75 3.62
CA VAL A 66 4.13 -2.04 2.36
C VAL A 66 5.49 -1.62 1.82
N PHE A 67 5.78 -2.06 0.59
CA PHE A 67 6.93 -1.65 -0.19
C PHE A 67 6.52 -0.56 -1.18
N PHE A 68 7.11 0.61 -1.04
CA PHE A 68 6.97 1.72 -1.97
C PHE A 68 8.12 1.65 -2.97
N SER A 69 7.82 1.27 -4.21
CA SER A 69 8.85 1.07 -5.23
C SER A 69 8.76 2.13 -6.32
N ASP A 70 9.92 2.68 -6.67
CA ASP A 70 10.08 3.59 -7.80
C ASP A 70 11.55 3.56 -8.25
N LEU A 71 11.86 4.28 -9.33
CA LEU A 71 13.22 4.50 -9.78
C LEU A 71 14.07 5.15 -8.68
N PRO A 72 15.40 4.93 -8.64
CA PRO A 72 16.29 5.57 -7.68
C PRO A 72 16.26 7.11 -7.72
N SER A 73 15.77 7.70 -8.81
CA SER A 73 15.59 9.15 -8.98
C SER A 73 14.34 9.71 -8.28
N ASN A 74 13.48 8.87 -7.72
CA ASN A 74 12.31 9.32 -6.96
C ASN A 74 12.72 10.00 -5.65
N ASP A 75 11.89 10.94 -5.18
CA ASP A 75 12.10 11.62 -3.91
C ASP A 75 11.59 10.78 -2.73
N PHE A 76 12.34 9.72 -2.40
CA PHE A 76 12.04 8.89 -1.24
C PHE A 76 12.13 9.66 0.09
N ASN A 77 12.87 10.76 0.15
CA ASN A 77 12.95 11.57 1.36
C ASN A 77 11.59 12.22 1.66
N LEU A 78 10.96 12.82 0.63
CA LEU A 78 9.61 13.36 0.76
C LEU A 78 8.59 12.28 1.17
N LEU A 79 8.69 11.09 0.58
CA LEU A 79 7.84 9.97 0.93
C LEU A 79 8.01 9.57 2.41
N PHE A 80 9.25 9.39 2.87
CA PHE A 80 9.55 8.97 4.25
C PHE A 80 9.14 10.04 5.27
N GLN A 81 9.32 11.32 4.96
CA GLN A 81 8.81 12.41 5.80
C GLN A 81 7.28 12.32 5.90
N SER A 82 6.59 12.09 4.79
CA SER A 82 5.13 11.98 4.76
C SER A 82 4.58 10.77 5.53
N LEU A 83 5.35 9.69 5.63
CA LEU A 83 5.01 8.49 6.42
C LEU A 83 5.10 8.73 7.94
N ILE A 84 5.94 9.66 8.39
CA ILE A 84 6.12 10.01 9.81
C ILE A 84 5.06 11.03 10.25
N LEU A 85 4.50 11.79 9.31
CA LEU A 85 3.53 12.83 9.59
C LEU A 85 2.11 12.26 9.75
N PRO A 86 1.28 12.87 10.61
CA PRO A 86 -0.16 12.73 10.59
C PRO A 86 -0.74 12.89 9.19
N LEU A 87 -1.22 11.82 8.56
CA LEU A 87 -1.95 11.98 7.30
C LEU A 87 -3.38 12.41 7.61
N PRO A 88 -3.85 13.57 7.09
CA PRO A 88 -5.25 13.94 7.14
C PRO A 88 -6.01 13.13 6.08
N LEU A 89 -6.16 11.83 6.31
CA LEU A 89 -7.08 11.00 5.54
C LEU A 89 -8.49 11.22 6.10
N PRO A 90 -9.53 11.28 5.24
CA PRO A 90 -10.90 11.46 5.70
C PRO A 90 -11.29 10.40 6.72
N HIS A 91 -11.90 10.89 7.79
CA HIS A 91 -12.48 10.12 8.87
C HIS A 91 -13.49 9.08 8.37
N ASP A 92 -13.41 7.87 8.92
CA ASP A 92 -14.60 7.18 9.40
C ASP A 92 -14.76 7.60 10.87
N ASP A 93 -15.94 8.08 11.26
CA ASP A 93 -16.26 8.75 12.53
C ASP A 93 -16.21 7.84 13.78
N ASP A 94 -15.58 6.66 13.71
CA ASP A 94 -15.73 5.58 14.70
C ASP A 94 -14.51 5.29 15.61
N ASP A 95 -13.44 6.12 15.61
CA ASP A 95 -12.23 5.85 16.42
C ASP A 95 -11.73 7.08 17.22
N ASP A 96 -12.07 7.14 18.51
CA ASP A 96 -11.41 7.80 19.69
C ASP A 96 -10.56 9.08 19.48
N GLY A 97 -10.76 9.88 18.44
CA GLY A 97 -9.90 11.03 18.15
C GLY A 97 -8.42 10.66 17.91
N ARG A 98 -8.12 9.36 17.73
CA ARG A 98 -6.78 8.89 17.42
C ARG A 98 -6.55 9.06 15.93
N LEU A 99 -5.71 10.03 15.61
CA LEU A 99 -5.05 10.12 14.31
C LEU A 99 -4.50 8.73 13.93
N ARG A 100 -5.11 8.07 12.94
CA ARG A 100 -4.69 6.72 12.53
C ARG A 100 -3.27 6.80 12.00
N THR A 101 -2.32 6.36 12.81
CA THR A 101 -0.96 6.03 12.37
C THR A 101 -1.05 4.89 11.35
N CYS A 102 -0.19 4.90 10.33
CA CYS A 102 -0.12 3.82 9.36
C CYS A 102 0.09 2.49 10.10
N ASN A 103 -0.92 1.62 10.13
CA ASN A 103 -0.84 0.30 10.79
C ASN A 103 -0.10 -0.73 9.92
N TYR A 104 1.02 -0.32 9.32
CA TYR A 104 1.86 -1.16 8.47
C TYR A 104 3.32 -0.73 8.57
N PHE A 105 4.23 -1.67 8.38
CA PHE A 105 5.66 -1.41 8.22
C PHE A 105 5.93 -0.92 6.80
N ALA A 106 6.57 0.23 6.66
CA ALA A 106 6.90 0.82 5.36
C ALA A 106 8.37 0.56 4.98
N ALA A 107 8.64 0.32 3.70
CA ALA A 107 9.99 0.28 3.14
C ALA A 107 10.02 0.86 1.73
N GLY A 108 11.08 1.61 1.41
CA GLY A 108 11.35 2.05 0.03
C GLY A 108 12.16 1.03 -0.76
N VAL A 109 11.84 0.85 -2.05
CA VAL A 109 12.56 -0.06 -2.95
C VAL A 109 12.93 0.68 -4.23
N GLY A 110 14.18 1.16 -4.27
CA GLY A 110 14.74 1.89 -5.41
C GLY A 110 15.17 0.95 -6.54
N GLY A 111 14.47 1.00 -7.67
CA GLY A 111 14.81 0.24 -8.86
C GLY A 111 13.70 0.23 -9.90
N SER A 112 14.04 -0.16 -11.14
CA SER A 112 13.04 -0.31 -12.19
C SER A 112 12.21 -1.57 -11.97
N PHE A 113 10.88 -1.45 -11.94
CA PHE A 113 9.96 -2.58 -11.88
C PHE A 113 9.93 -3.43 -13.17
N HIS A 114 10.60 -2.99 -14.24
CA HIS A 114 10.87 -3.82 -15.42
C HIS A 114 11.97 -4.87 -15.17
N LYS A 115 12.62 -4.83 -13.99
CA LYS A 115 13.62 -5.79 -13.52
C LYS A 115 13.17 -6.42 -12.20
N ARG A 116 13.92 -7.41 -11.70
CA ARG A 116 13.64 -8.03 -10.41
C ARG A 116 13.93 -7.05 -9.27
N LEU A 117 12.92 -6.81 -8.43
CA LEU A 117 13.04 -5.99 -7.22
C LEU A 117 12.87 -6.81 -5.93
N PHE A 118 12.15 -7.94 -6.02
CA PHE A 118 11.77 -8.75 -4.87
C PHE A 118 12.19 -10.21 -5.06
N PRO A 119 12.47 -10.94 -3.96
CA PRO A 119 12.63 -12.38 -4.00
C PRO A 119 11.40 -13.10 -4.54
N LYS A 120 11.58 -14.36 -4.94
CA LYS A 120 10.45 -15.21 -5.34
C LYS A 120 9.51 -15.42 -4.15
N ASN A 121 8.19 -15.37 -4.40
CA ASN A 121 7.13 -15.61 -3.42
C ASN A 121 7.14 -14.70 -2.19
N SER A 122 7.63 -13.45 -2.30
CA SER A 122 7.68 -12.51 -1.16
C SER A 122 6.56 -11.45 -1.15
N LEU A 123 5.71 -11.40 -2.17
CA LEU A 123 4.62 -10.42 -2.28
C LEU A 123 3.27 -11.14 -2.38
N HIS A 124 2.27 -10.62 -1.70
CA HIS A 124 0.90 -11.14 -1.73
C HIS A 124 -0.01 -10.28 -2.60
N PHE A 125 0.21 -8.97 -2.61
CA PHE A 125 -0.53 -8.02 -3.44
C PHE A 125 0.40 -7.00 -4.07
N VAL A 126 0.14 -6.67 -5.34
CA VAL A 126 0.90 -5.66 -6.09
C VAL A 126 -0.08 -4.69 -6.72
N HIS A 127 0.15 -3.41 -6.47
CA HIS A 127 -0.56 -2.31 -7.11
C HIS A 127 0.39 -1.54 -8.03
N SER A 128 -0.15 -1.01 -9.12
CA SER A 128 0.53 -0.03 -9.96
C SER A 128 -0.52 0.85 -10.63
N SER A 129 -0.34 2.16 -10.57
CA SER A 129 -1.26 3.13 -11.18
C SER A 129 -0.45 4.20 -11.90
N TYR A 130 -0.80 4.46 -13.17
CA TYR A 130 -0.09 5.43 -14.03
C TYR A 130 1.43 5.23 -14.16
N SER A 131 1.93 4.00 -14.00
CA SER A 131 3.38 3.73 -14.10
C SER A 131 3.73 2.81 -15.27
N LEU A 132 2.85 1.86 -15.62
CA LEU A 132 3.11 0.87 -16.68
C LEU A 132 3.20 1.43 -18.10
N HIS A 133 2.72 2.66 -18.34
CA HIS A 133 2.81 3.30 -19.66
C HIS A 133 4.22 3.83 -19.98
N TRP A 134 5.11 3.89 -18.98
CA TRP A 134 6.51 4.27 -19.17
C TRP A 134 7.34 3.09 -19.66
N LEU A 135 7.86 3.21 -20.89
CA LEU A 135 8.71 2.21 -21.51
C LEU A 135 10.04 2.07 -20.75
N SER A 136 10.58 0.85 -20.71
CA SER A 136 11.95 0.62 -20.30
C SER A 136 12.91 1.27 -21.29
N GLN A 137 13.87 2.05 -20.80
CA GLN A 137 15.05 2.45 -21.58
C GLN A 137 16.07 1.31 -21.64
#